data_AF-A0A9X7IQM4-F1
#
_entry.id   AF-A0A9X7IQM4-F1
#
_cell.length_a   1.000
_cell.length_b   1.000
_cell.length_c   1.000
_cell.angle_alpha   90.00
_cell.angle_beta   90.00
_cell.angle_gamma   90.00
#
_symmetry.space_group_name_H-M   'P 1'
#
loop_
_entity.id
_entity.type
_entity.pdbx_description
1 polymer ?
#
loop_
_entity_poly.entity_id
_entity_poly.type
_entity_poly.pdbx_seq_one_letter_code
_entity_poly.pdbx_strand_id
1 'polypeptide(L)' 'MGRPLLGLARAARHIGWYWASLLGDNHYRRYLEYRRRAHPGEPVLSERDYWRLRHDGDPGARCC' A
#
# COMPACT_ATOMS: atom_id res chain seq x y z
N MET A 1 -11.50 -30.18 19.67
CA MET A 1 -10.31 -29.85 18.86
C MET A 1 -10.60 -28.64 17.98
N GLY A 2 -10.27 -27.44 18.45
CA GLY A 2 -10.20 -26.23 17.62
C GLY A 2 -8.87 -25.58 17.97
N ARG A 3 -7.99 -25.20 17.05
CA ARG A 3 -8.17 -24.11 16.09
C ARG A 3 -6.87 -24.04 15.25
N PRO A 4 -6.72 -24.81 14.15
CA PRO A 4 -5.59 -24.59 13.22
C PRO A 4 -5.63 -23.17 12.61
N LEU A 5 -6.83 -22.56 12.61
CA LEU A 5 -7.11 -21.22 12.11
C LEU A 5 -6.33 -20.09 12.82
N LEU A 6 -6.00 -20.24 14.11
CA LEU A 6 -5.22 -19.23 14.84
C LEU A 6 -3.73 -19.22 14.43
N GLY A 7 -3.19 -20.39 14.08
CA GLY A 7 -1.82 -20.50 13.56
C GLY A 7 -1.72 -19.91 12.15
N LEU A 8 -2.69 -20.22 11.30
CA LEU A 8 -2.80 -19.66 9.95
C LEU A 8 -2.95 -18.14 9.96
N ALA A 9 -3.77 -17.59 10.86
CA ALA A 9 -3.93 -16.14 11.00
C ALA A 9 -2.63 -15.44 11.43
N ARG A 10 -1.84 -16.05 12.33
CA ARG A 10 -0.52 -15.51 12.70
C ARG A 10 0.47 -15.59 11.55
N ALA A 11 0.53 -16.73 10.85
CA ALA A 11 1.42 -16.90 9.70
C ALA A 11 1.10 -15.90 8.57
N ALA A 12 -0.19 -15.73 8.23
CA ALA A 12 -0.63 -14.74 7.26
C ALA A 12 -0.25 -13.31 7.65
N ARG A 13 -0.31 -12.96 8.94
CA ARG A 13 0.10 -11.65 9.44
C ARG A 13 1.61 -11.43 9.34
N HIS A 14 2.42 -12.45 9.60
CA HIS A 14 3.87 -12.39 9.41
C HIS A 14 4.26 -12.27 7.95
N ILE A 15 3.63 -13.05 7.07
CA ILE A 15 3.82 -12.98 5.62
C ILE A 15 3.44 -11.58 5.11
N GLY A 16 2.30 -11.04 5.54
CA GLY A 16 1.88 -9.68 5.19
C GLY A 16 2.84 -8.59 5.70
N TRP A 17 3.37 -8.72 6.92
CA TRP A 17 4.39 -7.80 7.44
C TRP A 17 5.71 -7.89 6.66
N TYR A 18 6.14 -9.11 6.31
CA TYR A 18 7.36 -9.35 5.53
C TYR A 18 7.25 -8.72 4.15
N TRP A 19 6.18 -9.01 3.40
CA TRP A 19 5.95 -8.40 2.08
C TRP A 19 5.79 -6.87 2.15
N ALA A 20 5.09 -6.35 3.16
CA ALA A 20 4.97 -4.89 3.37
C ALA A 20 6.31 -4.20 3.67
N SER A 21 7.23 -4.91 4.33
CA SER A 21 8.57 -4.42 4.64
C SER A 21 9.52 -4.56 3.44
N LEU A 22 9.35 -5.62 2.64
CA LEU A 22 10.31 -6.01 1.61
C LEU A 22 10.03 -5.39 0.25
N LEU A 23 8.76 -5.22 -0.15
CA LEU A 23 8.45 -4.52 -1.41
C LEU A 23 8.45 -3.00 -1.27
N GLY A 24 8.36 -2.47 -0.04
CA GLY A 24 8.04 -1.05 0.14
C GLY A 24 6.67 -0.67 -0.46
N ASP A 25 5.85 -1.66 -0.84
CA ASP A 25 4.54 -1.53 -1.50
C ASP A 25 3.47 -0.88 -0.61
N ASN A 26 3.85 -0.51 0.61
CA ASN A 26 3.03 0.29 1.50
C ASN A 26 2.91 1.76 1.06
N HIS A 27 3.31 2.08 -0.16
CA HIS A 27 3.18 3.41 -0.77
C HIS A 27 1.77 3.94 -0.69
N TYR A 28 0.77 3.13 -1.00
CA TYR A 28 -0.64 3.54 -0.89
C TYR A 28 -1.05 3.79 0.57
N ARG A 29 -0.65 2.93 1.53
CA ARG A 29 -0.94 3.16 2.96
C ARG A 29 -0.25 4.40 3.50
N ARG A 30 1.00 4.65 3.11
CA ARG A 30 1.75 5.85 3.48
C ARG A 30 1.12 7.10 2.88
N TYR A 31 0.63 7.02 1.65
CA TYR A 31 -0.17 8.08 1.02
C TYR A 31 -1.46 8.35 1.82
N LEU A 32 -2.21 7.33 2.22
CA LEU A 32 -3.43 7.51 3.03
C LEU A 32 -3.12 8.07 4.42
N GLU A 33 -2.02 7.67 5.05
CA GLU A 33 -1.62 8.22 6.34
C GLU A 33 -1.19 9.69 6.21
N TYR A 34 -0.40 10.02 5.18
CA TYR A 34 -0.04 11.40 4.87
C TYR A 34 -1.28 12.24 4.57
N ARG A 35 -2.19 11.77 3.70
CA ARG A 35 -3.41 12.48 3.34
C ARG A 35 -4.33 12.69 4.54
N ARG A 36 -4.47 11.68 5.42
CA ARG A 36 -5.25 11.84 6.66
C ARG A 36 -4.67 12.88 7.62
N ARG A 37 -3.35 13.04 7.65
CA ARG A 37 -2.68 14.04 8.49
C ARG A 37 -2.68 15.44 7.85
N ALA A 38 -2.41 15.52 6.55
CA ALA A 38 -2.26 16.77 5.82
C ALA A 38 -3.61 17.37 5.36
N HIS A 39 -4.60 16.53 5.04
CA HIS A 39 -5.90 16.91 4.47
C HIS A 39 -7.04 16.08 5.06
N PRO A 40 -7.42 16.31 6.34
CA PRO A 40 -8.55 15.62 6.95
C PRO A 40 -9.86 16.01 6.24
N GLY A 41 -10.56 15.01 5.68
CA GLY A 41 -11.87 15.19 5.05
C GLY A 41 -11.87 15.31 3.53
N GLU A 42 -10.71 15.37 2.89
CA GLU A 42 -10.65 15.31 1.42
C GLU A 42 -10.81 13.88 0.89
N PRO A 43 -11.44 13.71 -0.29
CA PRO A 43 -11.51 12.42 -0.95
C PRO A 43 -10.09 11.92 -1.29
N VAL A 44 -9.76 10.75 -0.77
CA VAL A 44 -8.52 10.03 -1.12
C VAL A 44 -8.66 9.40 -2.49
N LEU A 45 -7.62 9.51 -3.32
CA LEU A 45 -7.47 8.70 -4.54
C LEU A 45 -7.70 7.22 -4.22
N SER A 46 -8.40 6.52 -5.12
CA SER A 46 -8.49 5.07 -5.06
C SER A 46 -7.12 4.44 -5.33
N GLU A 47 -6.90 3.21 -4.87
CA GLU A 47 -5.62 2.50 -5.07
C GLU A 47 -5.25 2.39 -6.56
N ARG A 48 -6.26 2.11 -7.40
CA ARG A 48 -6.07 2.02 -8.86
C ARG A 48 -5.66 3.35 -9.47
N ASP A 49 -6.28 4.46 -9.04
CA ASP A 49 -5.96 5.79 -9.55
C ASP A 49 -4.61 6.29 -9.03
N TYR A 50 -4.25 5.91 -7.80
CA TYR A 50 -2.93 6.18 -7.22
C TYR A 50 -1.83 5.52 -8.05
N TRP A 51 -1.98 4.23 -8.36
CA TRP A 51 -1.00 3.51 -9.17
C TRP A 51 -1.01 3.97 -10.62
N ARG A 52 -2.17 4.31 -11.18
CA ARG A 52 -2.26 4.90 -12.51
C ARG A 52 -1.48 6.22 -12.57
N LEU A 53 -1.74 7.15 -11.67
CA LEU A 53 -1.03 8.43 -11.64
C LEU A 53 0.48 8.27 -11.44
N ARG A 54 0.90 7.26 -10.66
CA ARG A 54 2.32 6.96 -10.45
C ARG A 54 2.99 6.37 -11.69
N HIS A 55 2.34 5.44 -12.38
CA HIS A 55 2.91 4.73 -13.52
C HIS A 55 2.73 5.49 -14.84
N ASP A 56 1.60 6.18 -15.04
CA ASP A 56 1.38 7.06 -16.20
C ASP A 56 2.09 8.42 -16.04
N GLY A 57 2.40 8.82 -14.80
CA GLY A 57 3.09 10.08 -14.49
C GLY A 57 4.60 10.06 -14.78
N ASP A 58 5.15 8.92 -15.20
CA ASP A 58 6.53 8.81 -15.67
C ASP A 58 6.50 8.61 -17.20
N PRO A 59 6.29 9.68 -18.01
CA PRO A 59 6.64 9.64 -19.42
C PRO A 59 8.16 9.57 -19.45
N GLY A 60 8.66 8.32 -19.40
CA GLY A 60 10.03 7.92 -19.13
C GLY A 60 11.02 9.00 -19.50
N ALA A 61 11.77 9.48 -18.50
CA ALA A 61 12.83 10.47 -18.62
C ALA A 61 13.28 10.61 -20.08
N ARG A 62 12.66 11.55 -20.80
CA ARG A 62 13.00 11.82 -22.20
C ARG A 62 14.34 12.52 -22.14
N CYS A 63 15.39 11.71 -21.97
CA CYS A 63 16.76 12.12 -22.04
C CYS A 63 16.98 12.54 -23.49
N CYS A 64 16.86 13.86 -23.70
CA CYS A 64 17.48 14.56 -24.80
C CYS A 64 18.99 14.31 -24.78
#